data_AF-A0A938T592-F1
#
_entry.id   AF-A0A938T592-F1
#
_cell.length_a   1.000
_cell.length_b   1.000
_cell.length_c   1.000
_cell.angle_alpha   90.00
_cell.angle_beta   90.00
_cell.angle_gamma   90.00
#
_symmetry.space_group_name_H-M   'P 1'
#
loop_
_entity.id
_entity.type
_entity.pdbx_description
1 polymer ?
#
loop_
_entity_poly.entity_id
_entity_poly.type
_entity_poly.pdbx_seq_one_letter_code
_entity_poly.pdbx_strand_id
1 'polypeptide(L)'
;MTHCQRCRADACGLLSEGTTQETMNMLQEESNAPVNPDEERPYVAVATREGVLVNLHLGEAETFQVYGPEGDGFVLIETRKAPPRGIGDARWMTFGRWFDDCRAILASSAGPKPTTALLEQGIKVIVMEGLIDEALSAIYTGQTIKAPVRAFKCGKGAGCTGDGGGCG
;
A
#
# COMPACT_ATOMS: atom_id res chain seq x y z
N MET A 1 -41.53 33.27 32.36
CA MET A 1 -40.56 34.35 32.02
C MET A 1 -39.22 33.83 32.54
N THR A 2 -38.23 33.43 31.76
CA THR A 2 -37.71 33.94 30.49
C THR A 2 -36.95 32.81 29.79
N HIS A 3 -36.94 32.92 28.48
CA HIS A 3 -36.38 32.00 27.49
C HIS A 3 -34.93 32.38 27.13
N CYS A 4 -34.20 31.39 26.57
CA CYS A 4 -33.00 31.50 25.70
C CYS A 4 -31.63 31.72 26.38
N GLN A 5 -30.48 31.17 25.93
CA GLN A 5 -30.10 30.59 24.62
C GLN A 5 -28.68 29.91 24.68
N ARG A 6 -28.47 28.85 23.87
CA ARG A 6 -27.22 28.40 23.17
C ARG A 6 -25.96 27.95 23.94
N CYS A 7 -25.63 26.66 23.79
CA CYS A 7 -24.44 26.05 23.11
C CYS A 7 -24.59 24.52 23.25
N ARG A 8 -24.99 23.72 22.25
CA ARG A 8 -24.37 23.28 20.98
C ARG A 8 -23.09 22.45 21.18
N ALA A 9 -23.16 21.21 20.65
CA ALA A 9 -22.09 20.25 20.33
C ALA A 9 -21.37 19.61 21.51
N ASP A 10 -20.88 18.37 21.45
CA ASP A 10 -21.21 17.13 20.75
C ASP A 10 -20.31 16.08 21.43
N ALA A 11 -20.67 14.81 21.35
CA ALA A 11 -19.85 13.74 21.90
C ALA A 11 -18.48 13.68 21.21
N CYS A 12 -17.42 13.46 21.99
CA CYS A 12 -16.56 12.29 21.85
C CYS A 12 -15.38 12.43 22.82
N GLY A 13 -15.31 11.48 23.75
CA GLY A 13 -14.12 11.23 24.56
C GLY A 13 -13.00 10.67 23.71
N LEU A 14 -11.78 11.11 24.03
CA LEU A 14 -10.58 10.27 24.12
C LEU A 14 -10.38 9.25 22.98
N LEU A 15 -9.87 9.70 21.84
CA LEU A 15 -9.06 8.83 20.99
C LEU A 15 -7.61 8.93 21.46
N SER A 16 -7.26 8.07 22.42
CA SER A 16 -5.90 7.89 22.89
C SER A 16 -5.61 6.39 23.02
N GLU A 17 -5.82 5.63 21.95
CA GLU A 17 -5.52 4.21 21.89
C GLU A 17 -4.77 3.94 20.59
N GLY A 18 -3.50 3.53 20.72
CA GLY A 18 -2.62 3.26 19.60
C GLY A 18 -3.22 2.21 18.67
N THR A 19 -2.98 2.39 17.37
CA THR A 19 -3.41 1.52 16.26
C THR A 19 -3.31 0.04 16.66
N THR A 20 -4.42 -0.56 17.07
CA THR A 20 -4.49 -1.96 17.48
C THR A 20 -4.30 -2.85 16.27
N GLN A 21 -3.74 -4.06 16.46
CA GLN A 21 -3.53 -5.04 15.39
C GLN A 21 -4.83 -5.38 14.63
N GLU A 22 -5.97 -5.21 15.28
CA GLU A 22 -7.31 -5.40 14.72
C GLU A 22 -7.64 -4.33 13.67
N THR A 23 -7.32 -3.05 13.94
CA THR A 23 -7.47 -1.98 12.93
C THR A 23 -6.57 -2.21 11.72
N MET A 24 -5.35 -2.72 11.93
CA MET A 24 -4.44 -3.02 10.83
C MET A 24 -4.90 -4.22 9.99
N ASN A 25 -5.44 -5.28 10.62
CA ASN A 25 -6.02 -6.40 9.88
C ASN A 25 -7.24 -5.97 9.05
N MET A 26 -8.15 -5.17 9.61
CA MET A 26 -9.31 -4.66 8.87
C MET A 26 -8.87 -3.81 7.66
N LEU A 27 -7.87 -2.92 7.83
CA LEU A 27 -7.29 -2.14 6.74
C LEU A 27 -6.61 -3.02 5.66
N GLN A 28 -5.98 -4.13 6.06
CA GLN A 28 -5.36 -5.09 5.15
C GLN A 28 -6.40 -5.91 4.37
N GLU A 29 -7.52 -6.27 5.00
CA GLU A 29 -8.64 -6.96 4.34
C GLU A 29 -9.30 -6.06 3.28
N GLU A 30 -9.48 -4.78 3.57
CA GLU A 30 -9.98 -3.80 2.59
C GLU A 30 -8.97 -3.54 1.47
N SER A 31 -7.67 -3.51 1.79
CA SER A 31 -6.59 -3.44 0.79
C SER A 31 -6.55 -4.65 -0.14
N ASN A 32 -7.05 -5.82 0.28
CA ASN A 32 -7.12 -7.03 -0.55
C ASN A 32 -8.48 -7.28 -1.21
N ALA A 33 -9.47 -6.40 -1.01
CA ALA A 33 -10.71 -6.44 -1.79
C ALA A 33 -10.41 -6.41 -3.31
N PRO A 34 -11.28 -6.95 -4.18
CA PRO A 34 -11.04 -6.92 -5.62
C PRO A 34 -10.79 -5.49 -6.09
N VAL A 35 -9.69 -5.29 -6.82
CA VAL A 35 -9.47 -4.06 -7.59
C VAL A 35 -10.57 -4.02 -8.62
N ASN A 36 -11.32 -2.92 -8.68
CA ASN A 36 -12.39 -2.81 -9.65
C ASN A 36 -11.74 -2.86 -11.05
N PRO A 37 -12.02 -3.86 -11.89
CA PRO A 37 -11.34 -3.99 -13.19
C PRO A 37 -11.68 -2.85 -14.15
N ASP A 38 -12.73 -2.08 -13.83
CA ASP A 38 -13.18 -0.86 -14.50
C ASP A 38 -12.39 0.40 -14.10
N GLU A 39 -11.38 0.29 -13.23
CA GLU A 39 -10.45 1.40 -13.01
C GLU A 39 -9.72 1.71 -14.33
N GLU A 40 -9.87 2.95 -14.80
CA GLU A 40 -9.28 3.51 -16.03
C GLU A 40 -7.75 3.46 -16.06
N ARG A 41 -7.12 2.96 -14.99
CA ARG A 41 -5.67 2.82 -14.80
C ARG A 41 -5.18 1.48 -15.38
N PRO A 42 -4.43 1.48 -16.49
CA PRO A 42 -4.11 0.27 -17.23
C PRO A 42 -2.95 -0.56 -16.66
N TYR A 43 -2.24 -0.07 -15.64
CA TYR A 43 -0.99 -0.70 -15.19
C TYR A 43 -1.01 -1.17 -13.75
N VAL A 44 -0.09 -2.08 -13.42
CA VAL A 44 0.21 -2.54 -12.05
C VAL A 44 1.70 -2.39 -11.82
N ALA A 45 2.10 -1.71 -10.75
CA ALA A 45 3.50 -1.57 -10.38
C ALA A 45 3.90 -2.61 -9.33
N VAL A 46 5.08 -3.18 -9.46
CA VAL A 46 5.51 -4.33 -8.64
C VAL A 46 6.86 -4.07 -7.99
N ALA A 47 6.90 -4.23 -6.67
CA ALA A 47 8.11 -4.20 -5.87
C ALA A 47 8.83 -5.57 -5.95
N THR A 48 9.77 -5.68 -6.88
CA THR A 48 10.51 -6.92 -7.15
C THR A 48 12.00 -6.65 -7.38
N ARG A 49 12.85 -7.61 -7.00
CA ARG A 49 14.29 -7.61 -7.31
C ARG A 49 14.61 -8.27 -8.67
N GLU A 50 13.82 -9.27 -9.05
CA GLU A 50 14.18 -10.24 -10.09
C GLU A 50 13.15 -10.30 -11.23
N GLY A 51 11.99 -9.67 -11.09
CA GLY A 51 10.93 -9.68 -12.12
C GLY A 51 10.11 -10.96 -12.19
N VAL A 52 10.20 -11.83 -11.17
CA VAL A 52 9.43 -13.09 -11.07
C VAL A 52 8.53 -13.12 -9.86
N LEU A 53 9.03 -12.63 -8.72
CA LEU A 53 8.34 -12.66 -7.43
C LEU A 53 8.11 -11.26 -6.88
N VAL A 54 6.97 -11.05 -6.23
CA VAL A 54 6.76 -9.93 -5.31
C VAL A 54 7.52 -10.23 -4.03
N ASN A 55 8.63 -9.52 -3.79
CA ASN A 55 9.55 -9.84 -2.70
C ASN A 55 10.15 -8.62 -2.00
N LEU A 56 9.77 -7.41 -2.37
CA LEU A 56 10.26 -6.18 -1.75
C LEU A 56 9.18 -5.47 -0.95
N HIS A 57 9.58 -4.92 0.20
CA HIS A 57 8.77 -4.01 1.00
C HIS A 57 8.62 -2.67 0.26
N LEU A 58 7.42 -2.08 0.27
CA LEU A 58 7.09 -0.84 -0.44
C LEU A 58 8.05 0.32 -0.13
N GLY A 59 8.39 0.49 1.15
CA GLY A 59 9.32 1.52 1.61
C GLY A 59 10.78 1.28 1.27
N GLU A 60 11.16 0.04 0.95
CA GLU A 60 12.53 -0.34 0.62
C GLU A 60 12.78 -0.45 -0.89
N ALA A 61 11.73 -0.64 -1.68
CA ALA A 61 11.87 -0.64 -3.13
C ALA A 61 12.39 0.73 -3.63
N GLU A 62 13.51 0.70 -4.34
CA GLU A 62 14.09 1.84 -5.06
C GLU A 62 13.55 1.95 -6.48
N THR A 63 13.03 0.84 -7.01
CA THR A 63 12.45 0.72 -8.35
C THR A 63 11.23 -0.19 -8.32
N PHE A 64 10.31 0.07 -9.24
CA PHE A 64 9.11 -0.72 -9.45
C PHE A 64 9.03 -1.10 -10.93
N GLN A 65 8.74 -2.38 -11.17
CA GLN A 65 8.47 -2.88 -12.52
C GLN A 65 7.00 -2.66 -12.82
N VAL A 66 6.69 -1.96 -13.91
CA VAL A 66 5.32 -1.59 -14.30
C VAL A 66 4.86 -2.54 -15.39
N TYR A 67 3.80 -3.29 -15.12
CA TYR A 67 3.23 -4.28 -16.03
C TYR A 67 1.88 -3.83 -16.57
N GLY A 68 1.61 -4.18 -17.82
CA GLY A 68 0.33 -3.97 -18.49
C GLY A 68 -0.15 -5.22 -19.21
N PRO A 69 -1.45 -5.29 -19.55
CA PRO A 69 -1.99 -6.39 -20.34
C PRO A 69 -1.48 -6.32 -21.79
N GLU A 70 -1.10 -7.47 -22.34
CA GLU A 70 -0.73 -7.63 -23.75
C GLU A 70 -1.31 -8.94 -24.29
N GLY A 71 -2.36 -8.84 -25.12
CA GLY A 71 -3.08 -10.01 -25.61
C GLY A 71 -3.73 -10.82 -24.48
N ASP A 72 -3.31 -12.08 -24.33
CA ASP A 72 -3.78 -13.00 -23.28
C ASP A 72 -2.86 -12.99 -22.03
N GLY A 73 -1.77 -12.21 -22.05
CA GLY A 73 -0.77 -12.19 -20.99
C GLY A 73 -0.44 -10.78 -20.49
N PHE A 74 0.70 -10.68 -19.82
CA PHE A 74 1.21 -9.44 -19.27
C PHE A 74 2.65 -9.20 -19.73
N VAL A 75 2.98 -7.93 -19.97
CA VAL A 75 4.31 -7.51 -20.39
C VAL A 75 4.85 -6.44 -19.46
N LEU A 76 6.16 -6.47 -19.25
CA LEU A 76 6.88 -5.38 -18.58
C LEU A 76 6.90 -4.17 -19.53
N ILE A 77 6.20 -3.11 -19.15
CA ILE A 77 6.14 -1.86 -19.91
C ILE A 77 7.42 -1.05 -19.67
N GLU A 78 7.78 -0.89 -18.40
CA GLU A 78 8.94 -0.10 -17.99
C GLU A 78 9.34 -0.40 -16.54
N THR A 79 10.48 0.16 -16.12
CA THR A 79 10.89 0.18 -14.70
C THR A 79 11.01 1.62 -14.24
N ARG A 80 10.25 1.99 -13.22
CA ARG A 80 10.22 3.34 -12.65
C ARG A 80 10.99 3.41 -11.34
N LYS A 81 11.69 4.52 -11.12
CA LYS A 81 12.33 4.80 -9.82
C LYS A 81 11.30 5.26 -8.80
N ALA A 82 11.45 4.82 -7.57
CA ALA A 82 10.70 5.34 -6.44
C ALA A 82 11.24 6.73 -6.06
N PRO A 83 10.40 7.61 -5.47
CA PRO A 83 10.88 8.84 -4.88
C PRO A 83 11.92 8.57 -3.79
N PRO A 84 12.91 9.46 -3.63
CA PRO A 84 14.02 9.26 -2.70
C PRO A 84 13.51 9.07 -1.27
N ARG A 85 14.24 8.25 -0.52
CA ARG A 85 13.99 8.06 0.91
C ARG A 85 14.40 9.32 1.69
N GLY A 86 13.88 9.48 2.89
CA GLY A 86 14.28 10.56 3.81
C GLY A 86 13.47 11.86 3.74
N ILE A 87 12.51 11.98 2.81
CA ILE A 87 11.61 13.15 2.73
C ILE A 87 10.31 12.98 3.55
N GLY A 88 10.27 12.01 4.45
CA GLY A 88 9.11 11.74 5.31
C GLY A 88 7.84 11.36 4.53
N ASP A 89 6.69 11.82 5.02
CA ASP A 89 5.38 11.48 4.45
C ASP A 89 5.18 12.07 3.03
N ALA A 90 5.92 13.14 2.67
CA ALA A 90 5.89 13.73 1.32
C ALA A 90 6.35 12.76 0.21
N ARG A 91 7.06 11.70 0.59
CA ARG A 91 7.43 10.61 -0.31
C ARG A 91 6.21 9.98 -0.97
N TRP A 92 5.14 9.75 -0.21
CA TRP A 92 3.96 9.02 -0.69
C TRP A 92 3.05 9.87 -1.57
N MET A 93 3.00 11.18 -1.33
CA MET A 93 2.36 12.14 -2.25
C MET A 93 3.08 12.19 -3.60
N THR A 94 4.42 12.16 -3.58
CA THR A 94 5.21 12.13 -4.82
C THR A 94 5.07 10.78 -5.53
N PHE A 95 5.08 9.69 -4.75
CA PHE A 95 4.89 8.34 -5.27
C PHE A 95 3.55 8.23 -5.99
N GLY A 96 2.45 8.65 -5.37
CA GLY A 96 1.14 8.55 -5.99
C GLY A 96 1.06 9.31 -7.32
N ARG A 97 1.67 10.50 -7.41
CA ARG A 97 1.76 11.24 -8.68
C ARG A 97 2.58 10.53 -9.77
N TRP A 98 3.63 9.80 -9.40
CA TRP A 98 4.51 9.09 -10.36
C TRP A 98 3.93 7.76 -10.84
N PHE A 99 2.95 7.22 -10.11
CA PHE A 99 2.29 5.94 -10.36
C PHE A 99 0.76 6.12 -10.50
N ASP A 100 0.30 7.29 -10.93
CA ASP A 100 -1.14 7.64 -11.05
C ASP A 100 -1.85 6.85 -12.15
N ASP A 101 -1.11 6.25 -13.08
CA ASP A 101 -1.59 5.34 -14.11
C ASP A 101 -1.66 3.87 -13.63
N CYS A 102 -1.23 3.59 -12.41
CA CYS A 102 -1.24 2.26 -11.82
C CYS A 102 -2.48 2.05 -10.94
N ARG A 103 -3.30 1.05 -11.24
CA ARG A 103 -4.46 0.66 -10.43
C ARG A 103 -4.06 0.07 -9.07
N ALA A 104 -2.90 -0.58 -9.05
CA ALA A 104 -2.40 -1.26 -7.87
C ALA A 104 -0.87 -1.26 -7.80
N ILE A 105 -0.36 -1.29 -6.58
CA ILE A 105 1.04 -1.48 -6.24
C ILE A 105 1.17 -2.78 -5.46
N LEU A 106 1.93 -3.74 -6.00
CA LEU A 106 2.24 -5.01 -5.33
C LEU A 106 3.52 -4.88 -4.53
N ALA A 107 3.49 -5.27 -3.26
CA ALA A 107 4.67 -5.33 -2.39
C ALA A 107 4.58 -6.49 -1.39
N SER A 108 5.72 -7.02 -0.94
CA SER A 108 5.75 -8.10 0.08
C SER A 108 5.23 -7.62 1.44
N SER A 109 5.32 -6.32 1.68
CA SER A 109 4.89 -5.65 2.90
C SER A 109 4.80 -4.15 2.70
N ALA A 110 3.92 -3.50 3.46
CA ALA A 110 3.75 -2.06 3.49
C ALA A 110 3.28 -1.62 4.89
N GLY A 111 3.82 -0.51 5.39
CA GLY A 111 3.36 0.10 6.64
C GLY A 111 2.01 0.81 6.48
N PRO A 112 1.28 1.08 7.58
CA PRO A 112 -0.04 1.70 7.53
C PRO A 112 -0.02 3.09 6.90
N LYS A 113 0.98 3.92 7.24
CA LYS A 113 1.16 5.27 6.69
C LYS A 113 1.22 5.31 5.15
N PRO A 114 2.15 4.61 4.47
CA PRO A 114 2.17 4.57 3.01
C PRO A 114 0.88 4.03 2.40
N THR A 115 0.31 2.98 3.00
CA THR A 115 -0.91 2.35 2.48
C THR A 115 -2.08 3.34 2.47
N THR A 116 -2.32 4.04 3.58
CA THR A 116 -3.38 5.06 3.67
C THR A 116 -3.10 6.22 2.71
N ALA A 117 -1.87 6.75 2.68
CA ALA A 117 -1.54 7.89 1.83
C ALA A 117 -1.66 7.62 0.32
N LEU A 118 -1.43 6.37 -0.11
CA LEU A 118 -1.62 5.96 -1.50
C LEU A 118 -3.08 5.66 -1.81
N LEU A 119 -3.81 5.06 -0.86
CA LEU A 119 -5.25 4.82 -0.99
C LEU A 119 -6.04 6.14 -1.13
N GLU A 120 -5.67 7.18 -0.38
CA GLU A 120 -6.25 8.53 -0.50
C GLU A 120 -6.00 9.16 -1.89
N GLN A 121 -4.99 8.69 -2.63
CA GLN A 121 -4.72 9.07 -4.02
C GLN A 121 -5.34 8.08 -5.03
N GLY A 122 -6.23 7.21 -4.55
CA GLY A 122 -6.92 6.18 -5.33
C GLY A 122 -6.03 5.00 -5.71
N ILE A 123 -4.79 4.90 -5.23
CA ILE A 123 -3.86 3.83 -5.59
C ILE A 123 -3.90 2.75 -4.53
N LYS A 124 -4.30 1.54 -4.93
CA LYS A 124 -4.38 0.42 -3.99
C LYS A 124 -3.01 -0.20 -3.75
N VAL A 125 -2.63 -0.38 -2.48
CA VAL A 125 -1.44 -1.17 -2.11
C VAL A 125 -1.89 -2.57 -1.75
N ILE A 126 -1.43 -3.56 -2.50
CA ILE A 126 -1.74 -4.97 -2.28
C ILE A 126 -0.50 -5.62 -1.68
N VAL A 127 -0.64 -6.09 -0.44
CA VAL A 127 0.43 -6.75 0.29
C VAL A 127 0.37 -8.25 0.02
N MET A 128 1.36 -8.77 -0.70
CA MET A 128 1.45 -10.19 -1.04
C MET A 128 2.89 -10.65 -1.34
N GLU A 129 3.15 -11.94 -1.16
CA GLU A 129 4.35 -12.62 -1.65
C GLU A 129 3.95 -13.73 -2.62
N GLY A 130 4.61 -13.83 -3.78
CA GLY A 130 4.26 -14.85 -4.78
C GLY A 130 4.65 -14.46 -6.19
N LEU A 131 4.22 -15.26 -7.17
CA LEU A 131 4.48 -15.02 -8.58
C LEU A 131 3.75 -13.76 -9.05
N ILE A 132 4.47 -12.93 -9.80
CA ILE A 132 3.91 -11.69 -10.36
C ILE A 132 2.77 -12.01 -11.34
N ASP A 133 2.94 -13.03 -12.18
CA ASP A 133 1.95 -13.42 -13.18
C ASP A 133 0.59 -13.83 -12.56
N GLU A 134 0.62 -14.63 -11.49
CA GLU A 134 -0.59 -15.01 -10.74
C GLU A 134 -1.28 -13.78 -10.12
N ALA A 135 -0.49 -12.84 -9.60
CA ALA A 135 -1.01 -11.62 -9.00
C ALA A 135 -1.67 -10.71 -10.05
N LEU A 136 -1.01 -10.51 -11.19
CA LEU A 136 -1.55 -9.74 -12.30
C LEU A 136 -2.85 -10.37 -12.81
N SER A 137 -2.84 -11.68 -13.06
CA SER A 137 -4.03 -12.42 -13.47
C SER A 137 -5.20 -12.21 -12.51
N ALA A 138 -4.96 -12.34 -11.20
CA ALA A 138 -5.99 -12.10 -10.19
C ALA A 138 -6.52 -10.65 -10.20
N ILE A 139 -5.64 -9.65 -10.33
CA ILE A 139 -6.02 -8.23 -10.38
C ILE A 139 -6.88 -7.92 -11.62
N TYR A 140 -6.49 -8.38 -12.81
CA TYR A 140 -7.21 -8.07 -14.04
C TYR A 140 -8.51 -8.87 -14.21
N THR A 141 -8.62 -10.04 -13.57
CA THR A 141 -9.84 -10.88 -13.60
C THR A 141 -10.76 -10.67 -12.41
N GLY A 142 -10.39 -9.81 -11.45
CA GLY A 142 -11.16 -9.57 -10.23
C GLY A 142 -11.20 -10.75 -9.25
N GLN A 143 -10.26 -11.68 -9.36
CA GLN A 143 -10.14 -12.82 -8.44
C GLN A 143 -9.42 -12.42 -7.16
N THR A 144 -9.70 -13.14 -6.07
CA THR A 144 -8.98 -12.96 -4.81
C THR A 144 -7.54 -13.46 -4.94
N ILE A 145 -6.59 -12.65 -4.50
CA ILE A 145 -5.17 -13.00 -4.46
C ILE A 145 -4.96 -14.01 -3.32
N LYS A 146 -4.55 -15.24 -3.66
CA LYS A 146 -4.42 -16.37 -2.72
C LYS A 146 -3.08 -16.40 -1.96
N ALA A 147 -2.28 -15.34 -2.04
CA ALA A 147 -0.94 -15.33 -1.51
C ALA A 147 -0.94 -15.28 0.03
N PRO A 148 -0.16 -16.15 0.71
CA PRO A 148 -0.02 -16.08 2.16
C PRO A 148 0.74 -14.81 2.53
N VAL A 149 0.05 -13.83 3.08
CA VAL A 149 0.70 -12.71 3.77
C VAL A 149 1.42 -13.32 4.98
N ARG A 150 2.76 -13.28 5.02
CA ARG A 150 3.47 -13.61 6.25
C ARG A 150 2.97 -12.66 7.33
N ALA A 151 2.24 -13.20 8.31
CA ALA A 151 1.82 -12.42 9.47
C ALA A 151 3.06 -11.76 10.09
N PHE A 152 3.02 -10.43 10.19
CA PHE A 152 4.08 -9.63 10.79
C PHE A 152 4.30 -10.09 12.24
N LYS A 153 5.25 -10.98 12.48
CA LYS A 153 5.69 -11.31 13.83
C LYS A 153 6.62 -10.18 14.27
N CYS A 154 6.04 -9.11 14.80
CA CYS A 154 6.78 -8.22 15.70
C CYS A 154 7.12 -9.05 16.94
N GLY A 155 8.31 -9.66 16.95
CA GLY A 155 8.80 -10.38 18.11
C GLY A 155 8.80 -9.42 19.31
N LYS A 156 8.10 -9.79 20.39
CA LYS A 156 8.26 -9.16 21.70
C LYS A 156 9.76 -9.11 22.01
N GLY A 157 10.39 -7.93 21.84
CA GLY A 157 11.80 -7.71 22.16
C GLY A 157 12.65 -6.99 21.10
N ALA A 158 12.18 -6.80 19.87
CA ALA A 158 12.90 -5.98 18.90
C ALA A 158 12.33 -4.56 18.89
N GLY A 159 12.92 -3.68 19.71
CA GLY A 159 12.69 -2.25 19.60
C GLY A 159 13.06 -1.81 18.19
N CYS A 160 12.07 -1.39 17.41
CA CYS A 160 12.31 -0.62 16.20
C CYS A 160 12.72 0.79 16.63
N THR A 161 13.97 0.92 17.07
CA THR A 161 14.64 2.19 17.21
C THR A 161 15.05 2.59 15.80
N GLY A 162 14.15 3.28 15.10
CA GLY A 162 14.52 4.05 13.92
C GLY A 162 15.39 5.21 14.36
N ASP A 163 16.66 4.94 14.64
CA ASP A 163 17.64 6.02 14.78
C ASP A 163 17.96 6.52 13.38
N GLY A 164 17.49 7.72 13.08
CA GLY A 164 17.85 8.47 11.88
C GLY A 164 19.31 8.94 11.95
N GLY A 165 20.25 8.02 12.05
CA GLY A 165 21.69 8.27 12.16
C GLY A 165 22.46 7.49 11.10
N GLY A 166 22.95 8.20 10.08
CA GLY A 166 23.84 7.66 9.06
C GLY A 166 25.17 7.17 9.67
N CYS A 167 25.78 6.18 9.01
CA CYS A 167 27.08 5.66 9.39
C CYS A 167 28.20 6.65 9.03
N GLY A 168 28.90 7.11 10.08
CA GLY A 168 30.21 7.74 10.11
C GLY A 168 30.89 7.36 11.42
#